data_AF-A0A699RMP0-F1
#
_entry.id   AF-A0A699RMP0-F1
#
_cell.length_a   1.000
_cell.length_b   1.000
_cell.length_c   1.000
_cell.angle_alpha   90.00
_cell.angle_beta   90.00
_cell.angle_gamma   90.00
#
_symmetry.space_group_name_H-M   'P 1'
#
loop_
_entity.id
_entity.type
_entity.pdbx_description
1 polymer ?
#
loop_
_entity_poly.entity_id
_entity_poly.type
_entity_poly.pdbx_seq_one_letter_code
_entity_poly.pdbx_strand_id
1 'polypeptide(L)'
;FIFSNECIQAFWTLKDKLTEAPILIAPNWDQPFELMCDASDFAVGAVLGQRIEKHFRPIHYASKMMNQAETNYTATEKEMLAVYTLLKSFVHTSL
;
A
#
# COMPACT_ATOMS: atom_id res chain seq x y z
N PHE A 1 -19.83 19.98 1.71
CA PHE A 1 -18.39 20.02 2.02
C PHE A 1 -17.76 21.10 1.17
N ILE A 2 -17.00 22.04 1.75
CA ILE A 2 -16.30 23.11 1.02
C ILE A 2 -14.81 22.76 1.04
N PHE A 3 -14.25 22.46 -0.14
CA PHE A 3 -12.82 22.18 -0.29
C PHE A 3 -12.09 23.49 -0.58
N SER A 4 -11.51 24.11 0.45
CA SER A 4 -10.90 25.44 0.34
C SER A 4 -9.53 25.40 -0.34
N ASN A 5 -8.97 26.57 -0.66
CA ASN A 5 -7.64 26.67 -1.24
C ASN A 5 -6.56 26.11 -0.30
N GLU A 6 -6.73 26.26 1.01
CA GLU A 6 -5.82 25.69 2.01
C GLU A 6 -5.85 24.16 1.96
N CYS A 7 -7.03 23.55 1.77
CA CYS A 7 -7.16 22.10 1.59
C CYS A 7 -6.43 21.62 0.32
N ILE A 8 -6.55 22.38 -0.77
CA ILE A 8 -5.86 22.08 -2.03
C ILE A 8 -4.35 22.11 -1.82
N GLN A 9 -3.81 23.14 -1.17
CA GLN A 9 -2.37 23.26 -0.91
C GLN A 9 -1.85 22.13 0.00
N ALA A 10 -2.60 21.77 1.04
CA ALA A 10 -2.26 20.66 1.91
C ALA A 10 -2.24 19.33 1.16
N PHE A 11 -3.22 19.09 0.28
CA PHE A 11 -3.29 17.88 -0.53
C PHE A 11 -2.09 17.77 -1.50
N TRP A 12 -1.75 18.85 -2.21
CA TRP A 12 -0.58 18.85 -3.10
C TRP A 12 0.72 18.65 -2.34
N THR A 13 0.89 19.30 -1.18
CA THR A 13 2.08 19.11 -0.33
C THR A 13 2.22 17.65 0.10
N LEU A 14 1.13 17.01 0.52
CA LEU A 14 1.13 15.60 0.90
C LEU A 14 1.48 14.71 -0.29
N LYS A 15 0.88 14.97 -1.46
CA LYS A 15 1.17 14.23 -2.69
C LYS A 15 2.65 14.35 -3.05
N ASP A 16 3.21 15.56 -3.05
CA ASP A 16 4.60 15.79 -3.42
C ASP A 16 5.55 15.06 -2.47
N LYS A 17 5.30 15.13 -1.15
CA LYS A 17 6.07 14.40 -0.13
C LYS A 17 5.96 12.88 -0.26
N LEU A 18 4.81 12.36 -0.68
CA LEU A 18 4.62 10.94 -0.97
C LEU A 18 5.31 10.50 -2.27
N THR A 19 5.63 11.44 -3.17
CA THR A 19 6.30 11.18 -4.46
C THR A 19 7.80 11.47 -4.49
N GLU A 20 8.39 12.03 -3.43
CA GLU A 20 9.84 12.21 -3.31
C GLU A 20 10.58 10.85 -3.24
N ALA A 21 11.65 10.69 -4.02
CA ALA A 21 12.35 9.42 -4.24
C ALA A 21 13.50 9.13 -3.23
N PRO A 22 13.73 7.85 -2.83
CA PRO A 22 12.74 6.80 -2.76
C PRO A 22 12.51 6.41 -1.29
N ILE A 23 11.27 6.61 -0.84
CA ILE A 23 10.74 5.90 0.34
C ILE A 23 10.85 4.38 0.09
N LEU A 24 10.84 3.96 -1.18
CA LEU A 24 11.00 2.58 -1.63
C LEU A 24 12.47 2.15 -1.74
N ILE A 25 12.79 0.97 -1.24
CA ILE A 25 14.11 0.36 -1.42
C ILE A 25 14.02 -0.84 -2.38
N ALA A 26 15.15 -1.23 -2.98
CA ALA A 26 15.24 -2.50 -3.68
C ALA A 26 15.13 -3.67 -2.67
N PRO A 27 14.46 -4.78 -3.04
CA PRO A 27 14.37 -5.94 -2.17
C PRO A 27 15.75 -6.57 -1.93
N ASN A 28 16.07 -6.86 -0.68
CA ASN A 28 17.22 -7.68 -0.31
C ASN A 28 16.76 -9.12 -0.04
N TRP A 29 17.05 -10.04 -0.95
CA TRP A 29 16.56 -11.43 -0.86
C TRP A 29 17.12 -12.23 0.32
N ASP A 30 18.19 -11.75 0.98
CA ASP A 30 18.77 -12.38 2.17
C ASP A 30 18.11 -11.91 3.49
N GLN A 31 17.15 -10.99 3.42
CA GLN A 31 16.47 -10.41 4.57
C GLN A 31 14.97 -10.79 4.58
N PRO A 32 14.36 -10.98 5.76
CA PRO A 32 12.95 -11.28 5.85
C PRO A 32 12.10 -10.11 5.35
N PHE A 33 11.05 -10.42 4.59
CA PHE A 33 10.03 -9.45 4.19
C PHE A 33 9.01 -9.26 5.31
N GLU A 34 8.52 -8.04 5.44
CA GLU A 34 7.38 -7.67 6.27
C GLU A 34 6.25 -7.17 5.37
N LEU A 35 5.03 -7.64 5.65
CA LEU A 35 3.82 -7.24 4.95
C LEU A 35 2.87 -6.60 5.95
N MET A 36 2.35 -5.43 5.59
CA MET A 36 1.27 -4.79 6.32
C MET A 36 0.08 -4.62 5.37
N CYS A 37 -1.10 -5.02 5.80
CA CYS A 37 -2.34 -4.88 5.05
C CYS A 37 -3.37 -4.10 5.85
N ASP A 38 -4.21 -3.38 5.14
CA ASP A 38 -5.38 -2.70 5.68
C ASP A 38 -6.56 -2.88 4.72
N ALA A 39 -7.75 -2.90 5.27
CA ALA A 39 -8.98 -3.05 4.52
C ALA A 39 -10.05 -2.10 5.05
N SER A 40 -10.64 -1.35 4.14
CA SER A 40 -11.85 -0.59 4.38
C SER A 40 -13.07 -1.37 3.89
N ASP A 41 -14.25 -0.76 3.98
CA ASP A 41 -15.47 -1.34 3.42
C ASP A 41 -15.44 -1.48 1.89
N PHE A 42 -14.62 -0.67 1.19
CA PHE A 42 -14.66 -0.54 -0.27
C PHE A 42 -13.34 -0.82 -0.98
N ALA A 43 -12.23 -0.83 -0.26
CA ALA A 43 -10.90 -1.01 -0.83
C ALA A 43 -9.97 -1.73 0.13
N VAL A 44 -8.98 -2.41 -0.45
CA VAL A 44 -7.87 -3.03 0.26
C VAL A 44 -6.56 -2.38 -0.13
N GLY A 45 -5.64 -2.30 0.82
CA GLY A 45 -4.29 -1.78 0.62
C GLY A 45 -3.28 -2.64 1.34
N ALA A 46 -2.08 -2.74 0.78
CA ALA A 46 -0.97 -3.41 1.44
C ALA A 46 0.37 -2.83 1.02
N VAL A 47 1.36 -2.99 1.90
CA VAL A 47 2.75 -2.61 1.68
C VAL A 47 3.67 -3.78 1.99
N LEU A 48 4.58 -4.05 1.06
CA LEU A 48 5.72 -4.95 1.23
C LEU A 48 6.92 -4.10 1.62
N GLY A 49 7.69 -4.52 2.62
CA GLY A 49 8.92 -3.84 3.01
C GLY A 49 9.86 -4.75 3.77
N GLN A 50 10.97 -4.19 4.23
CA GLN A 50 11.98 -4.86 5.04
C GLN A 50 12.41 -3.96 6.19
N ARG A 51 12.86 -4.56 7.29
CA ARG A 51 13.34 -3.79 8.45
C ARG A 51 14.84 -3.57 8.34
N ILE A 52 15.27 -2.32 8.17
CA ILE A 52 16.68 -1.91 8.16
C ILE A 52 16.93 -1.08 9.42
N GLU A 53 17.83 -1.56 10.29
CA GLU A 53 18.21 -0.85 11.53
C GLU A 53 16.98 -0.37 12.33
N LYS A 54 16.00 -1.27 12.50
CA LYS A 54 14.69 -1.07 13.17
C LYS A 54 13.62 -0.31 12.39
N HIS A 55 13.96 0.34 11.28
CA HIS A 55 13.02 1.10 10.47
C HIS A 55 12.39 0.21 9.39
N PHE A 56 11.07 0.22 9.29
CA PHE A 56 10.39 -0.39 8.14
C PHE A 56 10.68 0.45 6.91
N ARG A 57 11.28 -0.17 5.91
CA ARG A 57 11.61 0.42 4.61
C ARG A 57 10.71 -0.23 3.56
N PRO A 58 9.72 0.50 3.04
CA PRO A 58 8.85 0.02 1.99
C PRO A 58 9.64 -0.42 0.75
N ILE A 59 9.13 -1.43 0.04
CA ILE A 59 9.64 -1.93 -1.25
C ILE A 59 8.56 -1.76 -2.31
N HIS A 60 7.32 -2.11 -1.98
CA HIS A 60 6.21 -2.07 -2.91
C HIS A 60 4.90 -1.73 -2.19
N TYR A 61 4.06 -0.91 -2.81
CA TYR A 61 2.70 -0.64 -2.37
C TYR A 61 1.73 -1.22 -3.38
N ALA A 62 0.62 -1.76 -2.90
CA ALA A 62 -0.49 -2.16 -3.73
C ALA A 62 -1.81 -1.75 -3.09
N SER A 63 -2.76 -1.35 -3.91
CA SER A 63 -4.11 -1.10 -3.47
C SER A 63 -5.09 -1.48 -4.57
N LYS A 64 -6.32 -1.81 -4.16
CA LYS A 64 -7.38 -2.22 -5.07
C LYS A 64 -8.73 -1.80 -4.52
N MET A 65 -9.53 -1.14 -5.36
CA MET A 65 -10.95 -0.98 -5.13
C MET A 65 -11.65 -2.34 -5.29
N MET A 66 -12.43 -2.73 -4.29
CA MET A 66 -13.19 -3.97 -4.32
C MET A 66 -14.38 -3.86 -5.26
N ASN A 67 -14.68 -4.95 -5.97
CA ASN A 67 -15.95 -5.05 -6.71
C ASN A 67 -17.12 -5.39 -5.77
N GLN A 68 -18.35 -5.36 -6.28
CA GLN A 68 -19.56 -5.60 -5.48
C GLN A 68 -19.58 -6.96 -4.76
N ALA A 69 -18.96 -8.00 -5.32
CA ALA A 69 -18.88 -9.29 -4.65
C ALA A 69 -17.85 -9.24 -3.50
N GLU A 70 -16.69 -8.63 -3.76
CA GLU A 70 -15.58 -8.50 -2.80
C GLU A 70 -15.91 -7.59 -1.63
N THR A 71 -16.77 -6.58 -1.79
CA THR A 71 -17.22 -5.73 -0.68
C THR A 71 -17.98 -6.50 0.40
N ASN A 72 -18.62 -7.62 0.01
CA ASN A 72 -19.37 -8.49 0.92
C ASN A 72 -18.49 -9.52 1.64
N TYR A 73 -17.20 -9.56 1.37
CA TYR A 73 -16.26 -10.44 2.06
C TYR A 73 -16.18 -10.10 3.56
N THR A 74 -15.91 -11.12 4.36
CA THR A 74 -15.58 -10.97 5.78
C THR A 74 -14.25 -10.20 5.94
N ALA A 75 -13.98 -9.70 7.15
CA ALA A 75 -12.74 -8.98 7.44
C ALA A 75 -11.50 -9.80 7.07
N THR A 76 -11.46 -11.08 7.45
CA THR A 76 -10.34 -11.99 7.14
C THR A 76 -10.18 -12.23 5.63
N GLU A 77 -11.26 -12.35 4.88
CA GLU A 77 -11.21 -12.49 3.41
C GLU A 77 -10.72 -11.20 2.74
N LYS A 78 -11.07 -10.03 3.26
CA LYS A 78 -10.55 -8.74 2.78
C LYS A 78 -9.06 -8.58 3.06
N GLU A 79 -8.59 -8.97 4.25
CA GLU A 79 -7.16 -9.03 4.57
C GLU A 79 -6.41 -9.96 3.61
N MET A 80 -6.94 -11.15 3.33
CA MET A 80 -6.34 -12.07 2.36
C MET A 80 -6.34 -11.50 0.94
N LEU A 81 -7.40 -10.77 0.54
CA LEU A 81 -7.45 -10.08 -0.74
C LEU A 81 -6.38 -8.98 -0.85
N ALA A 82 -6.09 -8.26 0.24
CA ALA A 82 -5.00 -7.28 0.30
C ALA A 82 -3.64 -7.94 0.04
N VAL A 83 -3.37 -9.06 0.73
CA VAL A 83 -2.14 -9.86 0.55
C VAL A 83 -2.01 -10.36 -0.88
N TYR A 84 -3.06 -10.96 -1.43
CA TYR A 84 -3.05 -11.45 -2.82
C TYR A 84 -2.82 -10.33 -3.82
N THR A 85 -3.45 -9.18 -3.63
CA THR A 85 -3.29 -8.01 -4.50
C THR A 85 -1.84 -7.55 -4.54
N LEU A 86 -1.18 -7.46 -3.37
CA LEU A 86 0.22 -7.09 -3.26
C LEU A 86 1.17 -8.10 -3.90
N LEU A 87 0.98 -9.40 -3.63
CA LEU A 87 1.84 -10.43 -4.21
C LEU A 87 1.70 -10.46 -5.74
N LYS A 88 0.48 -10.33 -6.24
CA LYS A 88 0.21 -10.27 -7.68
C LYS A 88 0.87 -9.05 -8.33
N SER A 89 0.75 -7.86 -7.73
CA SER A 89 1.36 -6.65 -8.31
C SER A 89 2.88 -6.67 -8.22
N PHE A 90 3.43 -7.17 -7.11
CA PHE A 90 4.88 -7.25 -6.90
C PHE A 90 5.54 -8.17 -7.93
N VAL A 91 5.00 -9.38 -8.14
CA VAL A 91 5.53 -10.32 -9.16
C VAL A 91 5.41 -9.74 -10.58
N HIS A 92 4.35 -9.00 -10.87
CA HIS A 92 4.18 -8.38 -12.19
C HIS A 92 5.09 -7.18 -12.47
N THR A 93 5.56 -6.49 -11.43
CA THR A 93 6.34 -5.24 -11.56
C THR A 93 7.81 -5.38 -11.23
N SER A 94 8.21 -6.48 -10.57
CA SER A 94 9.57 -6.73 -10.10
C SER A 94 10.29 -7.83 -10.89
N LEU A 95 9.70 -8.30 -11.99
CA LEU A 95 10.27 -9.16 -13.04
C LEU A 95 9.98 -8.53 -14.40
#